data_AF-A0AAN7M9K1-F1
#
_entry.id   AF-A0AAN7M9K1-F1
#
_cell.length_a   1.000
_cell.length_b   1.000
_cell.length_c   1.000
_cell.angle_alpha   90.00
_cell.angle_beta   90.00
_cell.angle_gamma   90.00
#
_symmetry.space_group_name_H-M   'P 1'
#
loop_
_entity.id
_entity.type
_entity.pdbx_description
1 polymer ?
#
loop_
_entity_poly.entity_id
_entity_poly.type
_entity_poly.pdbx_seq_one_letter_code
_entity_poly.pdbx_strand_id
1 'polypeptide(L)'
;MDGTVNIYMRPIEGVTVTIDLDSIKIVGFLDRIKVPAPKGDGTDYRGSQQSPPFSPSLNRITSVQPDGPSFTLSGHLVRWGSWEFHLGFDVRAGTIISLASVLDVDKGNFRRVLYRGYILELFVPYMDLTEEWYYRTFFDAGEYGLGLSAVPLQPSTDCPANAVFLDAYLAAHDGSPVKMSNVFCIFERYAGDILWQHTEVGIPGKVITEVRPEVSLVVRMVSTVANYDYIVDWEFTQSGSIRLKVQTYHICVVCCLWLVLVNLILVGLTGLLKVRGSVYTHMDQISDEEYGILVAENTIGSRHDHFLTYHLDLDIDGEANSFLKLTLQMTKVDAQESPRRSYWKVISEKAKTESDARIRLGLDQAELLFVNPSKRTRVGNTIGYRPTASRILC
;
A
#
# COMPACT_ATOMS: atom_id res chain seq x y z
N MET A 1 -22.12 18.82 18.60
CA MET A 1 -21.97 17.43 18.10
C MET A 1 -22.56 16.53 19.16
N ASP A 2 -23.59 15.75 18.84
CA ASP A 2 -24.21 14.88 19.85
C ASP A 2 -23.30 13.67 20.09
N GLY A 3 -22.55 13.71 21.19
CA GLY A 3 -21.77 12.59 21.74
C GLY A 3 -20.47 12.19 21.04
N THR A 4 -20.23 12.53 19.77
CA THR A 4 -19.12 11.95 18.98
C THR A 4 -18.36 12.98 18.12
N VAL A 5 -17.07 12.72 17.88
CA VAL A 5 -16.25 13.40 16.86
C VAL A 5 -16.24 12.67 15.51
N ASN A 6 -16.86 11.49 15.41
CA ASN A 6 -16.90 10.70 14.18
C ASN A 6 -17.97 11.23 13.21
N ILE A 7 -17.66 12.37 12.57
CA ILE A 7 -18.60 13.07 11.67
C ILE A 7 -18.97 12.25 10.43
N TYR A 8 -18.08 11.37 9.95
CA TYR A 8 -18.34 10.55 8.76
C TYR A 8 -19.37 9.45 8.99
N MET A 9 -19.65 9.09 10.24
CA MET A 9 -20.73 8.18 10.63
C MET A 9 -22.09 8.88 10.81
N ARG A 10 -22.16 10.21 10.67
CA ARG A 10 -23.40 11.00 10.86
C ARG A 10 -23.71 11.91 9.67
N PRO A 11 -23.89 11.35 8.45
CA PRO A 11 -24.25 12.12 7.27
C PRO A 11 -25.61 12.82 7.43
N ILE A 12 -25.72 14.01 6.83
CA ILE A 12 -27.00 14.63 6.50
C ILE A 12 -27.26 14.29 5.03
N GLU A 13 -28.00 13.22 4.79
CA GLU A 13 -28.31 12.76 3.44
C GLU A 13 -29.39 13.62 2.76
N GLY A 14 -29.37 13.67 1.44
CA GLY A 14 -30.41 14.32 0.64
C GLY A 14 -30.27 15.82 0.45
N VAL A 15 -29.22 16.44 1.01
CA VAL A 15 -28.89 17.85 0.79
C VAL A 15 -27.57 17.97 0.02
N THR A 16 -27.64 18.40 -1.24
CA THR A 16 -26.48 18.69 -2.09
C THR A 16 -26.27 20.19 -2.21
N VAL A 17 -25.05 20.66 -2.01
CA VAL A 17 -24.66 22.06 -2.15
C VAL A 17 -23.44 22.15 -3.08
N THR A 18 -23.59 22.88 -4.19
CA THR A 18 -22.51 23.14 -5.15
C THR A 18 -21.94 24.53 -4.88
N ILE A 19 -20.65 24.61 -4.61
CA ILE A 19 -19.94 25.86 -4.33
C ILE A 19 -18.90 26.09 -5.43
N ASP A 20 -18.97 27.27 -6.05
CA ASP A 20 -17.87 27.81 -6.87
C ASP A 20 -16.79 28.33 -5.92
N LEU A 21 -15.59 27.77 -6.01
CA LEU A 21 -14.45 28.08 -5.14
C LEU A 21 -13.73 29.37 -5.55
N ASP A 22 -13.82 29.80 -6.82
CA ASP A 22 -13.20 31.03 -7.30
C ASP A 22 -14.00 32.26 -6.83
N SER A 23 -15.33 32.19 -6.92
CA SER A 23 -16.21 33.27 -6.45
C SER A 23 -16.69 33.13 -5.00
N ILE A 24 -16.40 31.98 -4.37
CA ILE A 24 -16.81 31.57 -3.01
C ILE A 24 -18.32 31.74 -2.82
N LYS A 25 -19.11 31.10 -3.70
CA LYS A 25 -20.58 31.21 -3.72
C LYS A 25 -21.25 29.86 -3.91
N ILE A 26 -22.40 29.69 -3.26
CA ILE A 26 -23.33 28.61 -3.57
C ILE A 26 -23.94 28.91 -4.95
N VAL A 27 -23.68 28.02 -5.91
CA VAL A 27 -24.21 28.08 -7.29
C VAL A 27 -25.28 27.01 -7.55
N GLY A 28 -25.38 26.01 -6.67
CA GLY A 28 -26.43 24.99 -6.69
C GLY A 28 -26.81 24.58 -5.27
N PHE A 29 -28.11 24.37 -5.04
CA PHE A 29 -28.65 23.85 -3.78
C PHE A 29 -29.83 22.93 -4.08
N LEU A 30 -29.83 21.73 -3.50
CA LEU A 30 -30.88 20.74 -3.68
C LEU A 30 -31.15 20.04 -2.34
N ASP A 31 -32.37 20.18 -1.82
CA ASP A 31 -32.92 19.40 -0.69
C ASP A 31 -33.96 18.44 -1.28
N ARG A 32 -33.61 17.15 -1.34
CA ARG A 32 -34.27 16.15 -2.20
C ARG A 32 -34.99 15.06 -1.41
N ILE A 33 -34.35 14.55 -0.36
CA ILE A 33 -34.88 13.46 0.49
C ILE A 33 -34.61 13.78 1.96
N LYS A 34 -35.45 13.23 2.84
CA LYS A 34 -35.29 13.37 4.30
C LYS A 34 -35.17 11.99 4.91
N VAL A 35 -33.96 11.64 5.34
CA VAL A 35 -33.69 10.41 6.10
C VAL A 35 -33.34 10.76 7.55
N PRO A 36 -33.54 9.85 8.51
CA PRO A 36 -33.02 10.02 9.85
C PRO A 36 -31.48 10.10 9.82
N ALA A 37 -30.91 11.14 10.44
CA ALA A 37 -29.47 11.20 10.66
C ALA A 37 -29.06 10.11 11.67
N PRO A 38 -28.00 9.32 11.40
CA PRO A 38 -27.55 8.28 12.32
C PRO A 38 -27.24 8.80 13.74
N LYS A 39 -27.41 7.92 14.73
CA LYS A 39 -27.07 8.18 16.13
C LYS A 39 -25.55 8.28 16.28
N GLY A 40 -25.09 9.10 17.23
CA GLY A 40 -23.66 9.20 17.57
C GLY A 40 -23.16 8.11 18.52
N ASP A 41 -24.07 7.41 19.20
CA ASP A 41 -23.76 6.43 20.23
C ASP A 41 -22.91 5.27 19.66
N GLY A 42 -21.84 4.91 20.37
CA GLY A 42 -20.93 3.84 19.94
C GLY A 42 -20.00 4.18 18.76
N THR A 43 -20.02 5.41 18.22
CA THR A 43 -19.20 5.79 17.05
C THR A 43 -17.86 6.45 17.39
N ASP A 44 -17.62 6.88 18.63
CA ASP A 44 -16.37 7.56 19.00
C ASP A 44 -15.21 6.56 19.15
N TYR A 45 -14.16 6.78 18.37
CA TYR A 45 -12.98 5.91 18.28
C TYR A 45 -11.93 6.19 19.36
N ARG A 46 -12.05 7.29 20.10
CA ARG A 46 -11.04 7.71 21.08
C ARG A 46 -11.24 6.90 22.37
N GLY A 47 -10.23 6.13 22.77
CA GLY A 47 -10.29 5.32 24.00
C GLY A 47 -10.63 6.11 25.28
N SER A 48 -10.38 7.43 25.31
CA SER A 48 -10.79 8.33 26.41
C SER A 48 -12.31 8.58 26.51
N GLN A 49 -13.08 8.28 25.46
CA GLN A 49 -14.54 8.40 25.42
C GLN A 49 -15.24 7.03 25.49
N GLN A 50 -14.48 5.93 25.46
CA GLN A 50 -15.03 4.59 25.49
C GLN A 50 -15.18 4.09 26.94
N SER A 51 -16.26 3.37 27.19
CA SER A 51 -16.55 2.72 28.48
C SER A 51 -16.24 1.22 28.41
N PRO A 52 -15.94 0.56 29.56
CA PRO A 52 -15.84 -0.89 29.64
C PRO A 52 -17.11 -1.61 29.12
N PRO A 53 -17.01 -2.88 28.66
CA PRO A 53 -15.81 -3.73 28.69
C PRO A 53 -14.82 -3.43 27.57
N PHE A 54 -13.53 -3.38 27.91
CA PHE A 54 -12.45 -3.35 26.94
C PHE A 54 -12.01 -4.78 26.58
N SER A 55 -11.40 -4.94 25.40
CA SER A 55 -10.74 -6.19 25.01
C SER A 55 -9.64 -6.59 26.01
N PRO A 56 -9.26 -7.88 26.10
CA PRO A 56 -8.17 -8.32 26.97
C PRO A 56 -6.88 -7.54 26.72
N SER A 57 -6.22 -7.11 27.81
CA SER A 57 -4.94 -6.39 27.70
C SER A 57 -3.88 -7.26 27.04
N LEU A 58 -3.22 -6.72 26.02
CA LEU A 58 -2.01 -7.31 25.48
C LEU A 58 -0.83 -7.03 26.41
N ASN A 59 0.13 -7.95 26.45
CA ASN A 59 1.42 -7.72 27.10
C ASN A 59 2.25 -6.75 26.27
N ARG A 60 2.97 -5.83 26.92
CA ARG A 60 3.84 -4.87 26.23
C ARG A 60 5.03 -5.59 25.61
N ILE A 61 5.38 -5.20 24.39
CA ILE A 61 6.60 -5.64 23.68
C ILE A 61 7.42 -4.40 23.32
N THR A 62 8.74 -4.53 23.30
CA THR A 62 9.66 -3.49 22.81
C THR A 62 10.78 -4.13 22.02
N SER A 63 11.25 -3.42 20.99
CA SER A 63 12.47 -3.76 20.24
C SER A 63 13.54 -2.74 20.59
N VAL A 64 14.76 -3.19 20.87
CA VAL A 64 15.88 -2.34 21.26
C VAL A 64 17.10 -2.73 20.43
N GLN A 65 17.73 -1.74 19.81
CA GLN A 65 19.00 -1.91 19.09
C GLN A 65 20.12 -1.33 19.97
N PRO A 66 20.89 -2.18 20.69
CA PRO A 66 21.85 -1.69 21.69
C PRO A 66 22.99 -0.85 21.07
N ASP A 67 23.39 -1.18 19.85
CA ASP A 67 24.44 -0.49 19.09
C ASP A 67 23.90 0.63 18.18
N GLY A 68 22.60 0.96 18.29
CA GLY A 68 21.90 1.89 17.41
C GLY A 68 21.41 1.25 16.10
N PRO A 69 20.82 2.05 15.19
CA PRO A 69 20.36 1.57 13.88
C PRO A 69 21.54 1.24 12.95
N SER A 70 21.39 0.21 12.12
CA SER A 70 22.38 -0.18 11.09
C SER A 70 22.31 0.70 9.84
N PHE A 71 21.33 1.62 9.77
CA PHE A 71 21.23 2.60 8.69
C PHE A 71 21.85 3.94 9.07
N THR A 72 22.38 4.65 8.07
CA THR A 72 22.91 6.00 8.21
C THR A 72 22.14 6.96 7.33
N LEU A 73 22.01 8.21 7.81
CA LEU A 73 21.35 9.31 7.11
C LEU A 73 22.36 10.43 6.86
N SER A 74 22.50 10.85 5.61
CA SER A 74 23.32 12.01 5.21
C SER A 74 22.42 13.00 4.48
N GLY A 75 21.75 13.86 5.26
CA GLY A 75 20.58 14.59 4.76
C GLY A 75 19.47 13.61 4.41
N HIS A 76 19.10 13.57 3.13
CA HIS A 76 18.08 12.66 2.59
C HIS A 76 18.65 11.39 1.94
N LEU A 77 19.98 11.20 1.93
CA LEU A 77 20.62 9.97 1.49
C LEU A 77 20.56 8.92 2.61
N VAL A 78 19.92 7.79 2.34
CA VAL A 78 19.79 6.64 3.23
C VAL A 78 20.74 5.54 2.76
N ARG A 79 21.55 5.00 3.68
CA ARG A 79 22.37 3.80 3.46
C ARG A 79 22.05 2.76 4.51
N TRP A 80 21.75 1.52 4.10
CA TRP A 80 21.43 0.42 5.00
C TRP A 80 21.84 -0.92 4.41
N GLY A 81 22.70 -1.67 5.11
CA GLY A 81 23.23 -2.93 4.59
C GLY A 81 23.87 -2.73 3.21
N SER A 82 23.35 -3.43 2.20
CA SER A 82 23.77 -3.28 0.80
C SER A 82 23.04 -2.18 0.03
N TRP A 83 22.06 -1.49 0.60
CA TRP A 83 21.24 -0.49 -0.10
C TRP A 83 21.75 0.95 0.08
N GLU A 84 21.66 1.73 -0.99
CA GLU A 84 21.77 3.19 -0.99
C GLU A 84 20.60 3.77 -1.79
N PHE A 85 19.88 4.75 -1.25
CA PHE A 85 18.81 5.49 -1.95
C PHE A 85 18.61 6.90 -1.36
N HIS A 86 17.94 7.77 -2.12
CA HIS A 86 17.52 9.09 -1.68
C HIS A 86 16.03 9.10 -1.34
N LEU A 87 15.66 9.65 -0.18
CA LEU A 87 14.28 9.89 0.24
C LEU A 87 13.84 11.32 -0.10
N GLY A 88 12.98 11.47 -1.10
CA GLY A 88 12.33 12.73 -1.46
C GLY A 88 10.91 12.84 -0.90
N PHE A 89 10.43 14.08 -0.85
CA PHE A 89 9.05 14.45 -0.53
C PHE A 89 8.51 15.35 -1.65
N ASP A 90 7.24 15.18 -2.00
CA ASP A 90 6.49 16.06 -2.88
C ASP A 90 5.08 16.25 -2.33
N VAL A 91 4.52 17.46 -2.48
CA VAL A 91 3.21 17.81 -1.92
C VAL A 91 2.06 17.02 -2.55
N ARG A 92 2.19 16.58 -3.80
CA ARG A 92 1.20 15.76 -4.50
C ARG A 92 1.41 14.27 -4.22
N ALA A 93 2.62 13.77 -4.45
CA ALA A 93 2.95 12.35 -4.40
C ALA A 93 3.29 11.79 -3.01
N GLY A 94 3.66 12.65 -2.04
CA GLY A 94 4.17 12.22 -0.75
C GLY A 94 5.57 11.63 -0.86
N THR A 95 5.75 10.39 -0.40
CA THR A 95 7.03 9.66 -0.44
C THR A 95 7.55 9.44 -1.86
N ILE A 96 8.77 9.87 -2.14
CA ILE A 96 9.50 9.53 -3.36
C ILE A 96 10.80 8.82 -3.00
N ILE A 97 10.98 7.57 -3.45
CA ILE A 97 12.28 6.89 -3.42
C ILE A 97 13.01 7.23 -4.72
N SER A 98 14.31 7.54 -4.65
CA SER A 98 15.12 7.84 -5.82
C SER A 98 16.52 7.22 -5.75
N LEU A 99 17.12 6.97 -6.92
CA LEU A 99 18.49 6.48 -7.10
C LEU A 99 18.80 5.14 -6.39
N ALA A 100 17.78 4.35 -6.06
CA ALA A 100 17.93 3.15 -5.24
C ALA A 100 18.83 2.11 -5.94
N SER A 101 19.92 1.77 -5.26
CA SER A 101 21.02 0.96 -5.77
C SER A 101 21.43 -0.07 -4.72
N VAL A 102 21.83 -1.26 -5.18
CA VAL A 102 22.30 -2.35 -4.33
C VAL A 102 23.80 -2.61 -4.56
N LEU A 103 24.55 -2.78 -3.48
CA LEU A 103 25.98 -3.10 -3.47
C LEU A 103 26.19 -4.55 -3.91
N ASP A 104 26.86 -4.72 -5.05
CA ASP A 104 27.35 -5.99 -5.54
C ASP A 104 28.70 -6.27 -4.86
N VAL A 105 28.66 -7.01 -3.74
CA VAL A 105 29.83 -7.24 -2.86
C VAL A 105 30.98 -7.89 -3.62
N ASP A 106 30.70 -8.78 -4.58
CA ASP A 106 31.71 -9.45 -5.41
C ASP A 106 32.44 -8.49 -6.36
N LYS A 107 31.80 -7.36 -6.72
CA LYS A 107 32.36 -6.33 -7.62
C LYS A 107 32.79 -5.06 -6.90
N GLY A 108 32.42 -4.89 -5.63
CA GLY A 108 32.70 -3.69 -4.84
C GLY A 108 32.00 -2.42 -5.35
N ASN A 109 30.90 -2.53 -6.11
CA ASN A 109 30.20 -1.38 -6.67
C ASN A 109 28.67 -1.42 -6.49
N PHE A 110 28.07 -0.24 -6.36
CA PHE A 110 26.61 -0.09 -6.36
C PHE A 110 26.06 -0.25 -7.78
N ARG A 111 24.95 -0.99 -7.90
CA ARG A 111 24.25 -1.26 -9.15
C ARG A 111 22.82 -0.74 -9.02
N ARG A 112 22.42 0.11 -9.96
CA ARG A 112 21.12 0.78 -9.96
C ARG A 112 19.98 -0.23 -10.14
N VAL A 113 18.85 0.05 -9.50
CA VAL A 113 17.62 -0.76 -9.56
C VAL A 113 16.43 0.13 -9.94
N LEU A 114 16.23 1.22 -9.20
CA LEU A 114 15.09 2.12 -9.36
C LEU A 114 15.62 3.56 -9.39
N TYR A 115 15.44 4.26 -10.50
CA TYR A 115 15.78 5.68 -10.62
C TYR A 115 14.81 6.53 -9.78
N ARG A 116 13.51 6.27 -9.89
CA ARG A 116 12.46 6.99 -9.15
C ARG A 116 11.21 6.13 -8.94
N GLY A 117 10.71 6.08 -7.71
CA GLY A 117 9.48 5.36 -7.35
C GLY A 117 8.59 6.17 -6.41
N TYR A 118 7.30 6.25 -6.71
CA TYR A 118 6.28 6.94 -5.90
C TYR A 118 4.86 6.46 -6.26
N ILE A 119 3.87 6.80 -5.42
CA ILE A 119 2.46 6.65 -5.77
C ILE A 119 2.09 7.80 -6.71
N LEU A 120 1.72 7.46 -7.95
CA LEU A 120 1.37 8.44 -8.98
C LEU A 120 -0.04 8.99 -8.77
N GLU A 121 -0.99 8.11 -8.46
CA GLU A 121 -2.40 8.47 -8.28
C GLU A 121 -3.15 7.38 -7.48
N LEU A 122 -4.22 7.79 -6.79
CA LEU A 122 -5.26 6.88 -6.30
C LEU A 122 -6.57 7.21 -6.99
N PHE A 123 -7.43 6.23 -7.17
CA PHE A 123 -8.78 6.41 -7.68
C PHE A 123 -9.77 5.65 -6.79
N VAL A 124 -10.70 6.38 -6.18
CA VAL A 124 -11.66 5.87 -5.18
C VAL A 124 -13.11 6.06 -5.67
N PRO A 125 -13.58 5.22 -6.62
CA PRO A 125 -14.94 5.29 -7.13
C PRO A 125 -15.95 4.67 -6.16
N TYR A 126 -16.97 5.44 -5.79
CA TYR A 126 -18.18 4.90 -5.16
C TYR A 126 -19.15 4.35 -6.20
N MET A 127 -19.87 3.29 -5.83
CA MET A 127 -20.78 2.54 -6.70
C MET A 127 -22.25 2.91 -6.51
N ASP A 128 -22.52 4.05 -5.87
CA ASP A 128 -23.87 4.54 -5.58
C ASP A 128 -24.31 5.55 -6.64
N LEU A 129 -25.38 5.20 -7.37
CA LEU A 129 -25.89 5.94 -8.51
C LEU A 129 -26.85 7.08 -8.13
N THR A 130 -27.09 7.33 -6.84
CA THR A 130 -27.97 8.40 -6.37
C THR A 130 -27.35 9.79 -6.57
N GLU A 131 -28.20 10.82 -6.65
CA GLU A 131 -27.81 12.23 -6.81
C GLU A 131 -26.79 12.69 -5.75
N GLU A 132 -26.85 12.11 -4.56
CA GLU A 132 -26.00 12.43 -3.42
C GLU A 132 -24.59 11.78 -3.49
N TRP A 133 -24.38 10.81 -4.39
CA TRP A 133 -23.15 10.00 -4.45
C TRP A 133 -22.52 9.79 -5.83
N TYR A 134 -23.25 9.91 -6.95
CA TYR A 134 -22.76 9.50 -8.28
C TYR A 134 -21.45 10.20 -8.73
N TYR A 135 -21.19 11.40 -8.20
CA TYR A 135 -20.00 12.21 -8.51
C TYR A 135 -18.79 11.91 -7.61
N ARG A 136 -18.92 11.00 -6.63
CA ARG A 136 -17.87 10.68 -5.65
C ARG A 136 -16.92 9.64 -6.23
N THR A 137 -15.97 10.09 -7.03
CA THR A 137 -14.92 9.25 -7.60
C THR A 137 -13.55 9.91 -7.43
N PHE A 138 -13.08 9.98 -6.18
CA PHE A 138 -11.95 10.82 -5.79
C PHE A 138 -10.64 10.40 -6.46
N PHE A 139 -9.80 11.38 -6.75
CA PHE A 139 -8.42 11.22 -7.20
C PHE A 139 -7.48 11.77 -6.14
N ASP A 140 -7.26 11.03 -5.06
CA ASP A 140 -6.69 11.55 -3.82
C ASP A 140 -5.34 12.28 -3.98
N ALA A 141 -4.44 11.79 -4.83
CA ALA A 141 -3.18 12.49 -5.06
C ALA A 141 -3.37 13.71 -5.98
N GLY A 142 -4.22 13.61 -7.00
CA GLY A 142 -4.51 14.69 -7.95
C GLY A 142 -5.34 15.86 -7.41
N GLU A 143 -6.32 15.58 -6.56
CA GLU A 143 -7.30 16.54 -6.04
C GLU A 143 -6.93 17.09 -4.66
N TYR A 144 -6.36 16.27 -3.78
CA TYR A 144 -6.07 16.63 -2.39
C TYR A 144 -4.56 16.63 -2.05
N GLY A 145 -3.77 15.81 -2.75
CA GLY A 145 -2.33 15.69 -2.55
C GLY A 145 -1.97 14.83 -1.33
N LEU A 146 -1.26 13.73 -1.55
CA LEU A 146 -0.84 12.82 -0.48
C LEU A 146 0.18 13.46 0.48
N GLY A 147 1.07 14.30 -0.05
CA GLY A 147 2.05 15.04 0.76
C GLY A 147 1.40 16.17 1.56
N LEU A 148 0.45 16.90 0.97
CA LEU A 148 -0.36 17.90 1.68
C LEU A 148 -1.20 17.26 2.79
N SER A 149 -1.69 16.05 2.54
CA SER A 149 -2.53 15.26 3.44
C SER A 149 -1.71 14.37 4.39
N ALA A 150 -0.37 14.50 4.44
CA ALA A 150 0.47 13.74 5.35
C ALA A 150 0.22 14.15 6.82
N VAL A 151 0.27 13.20 7.75
CA VAL A 151 0.03 13.46 9.18
C VAL A 151 1.27 13.21 10.04
N PRO A 152 1.50 13.99 11.12
CA PRO A 152 2.61 13.76 12.04
C PRO A 152 2.52 12.38 12.72
N LEU A 153 3.48 11.51 12.42
CA LEU A 153 3.53 10.14 12.93
C LEU A 153 3.75 10.12 14.45
N GLN A 154 2.96 9.31 15.15
CA GLN A 154 2.96 9.15 16.60
C GLN A 154 4.02 8.13 17.04
N PRO A 155 5.07 8.53 17.79
CA PRO A 155 6.12 7.62 18.23
C PRO A 155 5.58 6.46 19.07
N SER A 156 6.15 5.27 18.89
CA SER A 156 5.74 4.01 19.54
C SER A 156 4.32 3.53 19.24
N THR A 157 3.59 4.22 18.34
CA THR A 157 2.25 3.81 17.87
C THR A 157 2.28 3.55 16.37
N ASP A 158 2.52 4.59 15.56
CA ASP A 158 2.61 4.46 14.09
C ASP A 158 3.96 3.87 13.66
N CYS A 159 4.99 4.07 14.48
CA CYS A 159 6.36 3.64 14.24
C CYS A 159 6.99 3.08 15.52
N PRO A 160 7.84 2.03 15.44
CA PRO A 160 8.42 1.40 16.61
C PRO A 160 9.45 2.29 17.31
N ALA A 161 9.84 1.93 18.53
CA ALA A 161 10.74 2.71 19.38
C ALA A 161 12.16 2.92 18.81
N ASN A 162 12.58 2.12 17.83
CA ASN A 162 13.85 2.25 17.11
C ASN A 162 13.76 3.12 15.84
N ALA A 163 12.63 3.79 15.59
CA ALA A 163 12.45 4.62 14.42
C ALA A 163 13.13 6.00 14.53
N VAL A 164 13.76 6.43 13.44
CA VAL A 164 14.24 7.80 13.25
C VAL A 164 13.21 8.56 12.41
N PHE A 165 12.79 9.73 12.88
CA PHE A 165 11.80 10.56 12.20
C PHE A 165 12.46 11.64 11.35
N LEU A 166 11.80 12.01 10.25
CA LEU A 166 12.18 13.15 9.41
C LEU A 166 10.98 14.07 9.20
N ASP A 167 11.26 15.36 9.23
CA ASP A 167 10.32 16.44 8.97
C ASP A 167 10.24 16.73 7.47
N ALA A 168 9.11 17.28 7.01
CA ALA A 168 8.97 17.80 5.65
C ALA A 168 8.59 19.29 5.68
N TYR A 169 8.69 19.94 4.51
CA TYR A 169 8.26 21.32 4.31
C TYR A 169 7.40 21.43 3.06
N LEU A 170 6.36 22.26 3.12
CA LEU A 170 5.49 22.61 1.99
C LEU A 170 5.31 24.13 1.93
N ALA A 171 4.80 24.63 0.80
CA ALA A 171 4.38 26.02 0.68
C ALA A 171 2.89 26.14 1.05
N ALA A 172 2.56 27.08 1.94
CA ALA A 172 1.19 27.52 2.15
C ALA A 172 0.65 28.27 0.92
N HIS A 173 -0.65 28.60 0.93
CA HIS A 173 -1.31 29.31 -0.16
C HIS A 173 -0.71 30.70 -0.46
N ASP A 174 -0.06 31.34 0.52
CA ASP A 174 0.68 32.60 0.37
C ASP A 174 2.15 32.41 -0.03
N GLY A 175 2.59 31.17 -0.25
CA GLY A 175 3.98 30.80 -0.55
C GLY A 175 4.89 30.69 0.67
N SER A 176 4.39 30.91 1.89
CA SER A 176 5.21 30.78 3.11
C SER A 176 5.56 29.31 3.42
N PRO A 177 6.76 29.01 3.96
CA PRO A 177 7.17 27.64 4.26
C PRO A 177 6.49 27.14 5.55
N VAL A 178 5.71 26.07 5.41
CA VAL A 178 5.09 25.35 6.54
C VAL A 178 5.92 24.11 6.84
N LYS A 179 6.36 23.98 8.10
CA LYS A 179 7.02 22.77 8.60
C LYS A 179 5.97 21.73 9.01
N MET A 180 6.11 20.50 8.52
CA MET A 180 5.41 19.33 9.01
C MET A 180 6.39 18.46 9.80
N SER A 181 6.14 18.27 11.09
CA SER A 181 7.01 17.44 11.94
C SER A 181 6.69 15.95 11.79
N ASN A 182 7.70 15.08 11.87
CA ASN A 182 7.54 13.62 11.86
C ASN A 182 6.73 13.05 10.66
N VAL A 183 6.93 13.57 9.45
CA VAL A 183 6.22 13.09 8.24
C VAL A 183 6.67 11.70 7.82
N PHE A 184 7.97 11.42 7.95
CA PHE A 184 8.52 10.09 7.72
C PHE A 184 9.01 9.47 9.01
N CYS A 185 8.97 8.15 9.07
CA CYS A 185 9.79 7.39 10.00
C CYS A 185 10.56 6.28 9.25
N ILE A 186 11.81 6.10 9.62
CA ILE A 186 12.74 5.10 9.06
C ILE A 186 13.13 4.16 10.19
N PHE A 187 12.91 2.85 10.02
CA PHE A 187 13.21 1.86 11.05
C PHE A 187 13.61 0.51 10.46
N GLU A 188 14.37 -0.25 11.23
CA GLU A 188 14.64 -1.66 10.94
C GLU A 188 13.56 -2.52 11.58
N ARG A 189 12.94 -3.39 10.77
CA ARG A 189 11.92 -4.35 11.19
C ARG A 189 12.51 -5.74 11.27
N TYR A 190 12.41 -6.34 12.45
CA TYR A 190 12.58 -7.77 12.67
C TYR A 190 11.23 -8.36 13.08
N ALA A 191 10.60 -9.13 12.19
CA ALA A 191 9.28 -9.74 12.41
C ALA A 191 9.34 -11.24 12.72
N GLY A 192 10.54 -11.81 12.87
CA GLY A 192 10.74 -13.26 12.91
C GLY A 192 10.78 -13.93 11.53
N ASP A 193 10.72 -13.14 10.45
CA ASP A 193 10.90 -13.61 9.07
C ASP A 193 12.27 -14.30 8.91
N ILE A 194 12.31 -15.38 8.13
CA ILE A 194 13.53 -16.15 7.84
C ILE A 194 14.05 -15.74 6.46
N LEU A 195 15.27 -15.22 6.40
CA LEU A 195 15.93 -14.83 5.15
C LEU A 195 16.22 -16.07 4.28
N TRP A 196 16.75 -17.12 4.90
CA TRP A 196 16.82 -18.47 4.35
C TRP A 196 17.11 -19.48 5.47
N GLN A 197 16.74 -20.73 5.22
CA GLN A 197 17.02 -21.88 6.09
C GLN A 197 17.28 -23.12 5.24
N HIS A 198 18.18 -23.98 5.71
CA HIS A 198 18.31 -25.33 5.20
C HIS A 198 18.64 -26.33 6.33
N THR A 199 18.09 -27.54 6.23
CA THR A 199 18.40 -28.67 7.10
C THR A 199 18.67 -29.89 6.23
N GLU A 200 19.92 -30.33 6.19
CA GLU A 200 20.40 -31.50 5.45
C GLU A 200 20.41 -32.72 6.38
N VAL A 201 19.78 -33.80 5.93
CA VAL A 201 19.62 -35.09 6.63
C VAL A 201 19.90 -36.30 5.73
N GLY A 202 20.15 -36.08 4.44
CA GLY A 202 20.47 -37.11 3.45
C GLY A 202 21.92 -37.61 3.52
N ILE A 203 22.79 -36.95 4.29
CA ILE A 203 24.17 -37.39 4.52
C ILE A 203 24.17 -38.39 5.70
N PRO A 204 24.50 -39.68 5.49
CA PRO A 204 24.42 -40.69 6.55
C PRO A 204 25.25 -40.32 7.78
N GLY A 205 24.62 -40.37 8.96
CA GLY A 205 25.25 -40.03 10.24
C GLY A 205 25.50 -38.54 10.47
N LYS A 206 24.95 -37.63 9.65
CA LYS A 206 25.06 -36.17 9.86
C LYS A 206 23.68 -35.50 9.76
N VAL A 207 23.46 -34.54 10.64
CA VAL A 207 22.39 -33.54 10.53
C VAL A 207 23.08 -32.18 10.51
N ILE A 208 22.84 -31.40 9.46
CA ILE A 208 23.44 -30.07 9.28
C ILE A 208 22.29 -29.08 9.13
N THR A 209 22.19 -28.09 10.02
CA THR A 209 21.14 -27.06 9.98
C THR A 209 21.78 -25.69 10.02
N GLU A 210 21.29 -24.79 9.17
CA GLU A 210 21.72 -23.40 9.08
C GLU A 210 20.48 -22.53 8.83
N VAL A 211 20.35 -21.42 9.57
CA VAL A 211 19.21 -20.50 9.54
C VAL A 211 19.73 -19.07 9.60
N ARG A 212 19.20 -18.17 8.77
CA ARG A 212 19.47 -16.73 8.84
C ARG A 212 18.17 -15.93 8.98
N PRO A 213 18.06 -15.01 9.95
CA PRO A 213 16.90 -14.12 10.07
C PRO A 213 16.88 -13.08 8.95
N GLU A 214 15.69 -12.65 8.52
CA GLU A 214 15.52 -11.45 7.69
C GLU A 214 15.32 -10.22 8.59
N VAL A 215 16.10 -9.18 8.32
CA VAL A 215 15.85 -7.81 8.76
C VAL A 215 15.56 -6.98 7.51
N SER A 216 14.58 -6.09 7.59
CA SER A 216 14.25 -5.17 6.51
C SER A 216 14.24 -3.72 6.99
N LEU A 217 14.62 -2.78 6.13
CA LEU A 217 14.46 -1.35 6.38
C LEU A 217 13.09 -0.92 5.86
N VAL A 218 12.31 -0.21 6.68
CA VAL A 218 11.03 0.38 6.28
C VAL A 218 11.15 1.89 6.34
N VAL A 219 10.73 2.55 5.26
CA VAL A 219 10.43 3.99 5.22
C VAL A 219 8.91 4.14 5.16
N ARG A 220 8.32 4.74 6.19
CA ARG A 220 6.87 4.91 6.34
C ARG A 220 6.48 6.38 6.28
N MET A 221 5.36 6.66 5.62
CA MET A 221 4.59 7.90 5.68
C MET A 221 3.12 7.53 5.89
N VAL A 222 2.32 8.41 6.52
CA VAL A 222 0.85 8.25 6.59
C VAL A 222 0.19 9.50 6.03
N SER A 223 -0.79 9.30 5.14
CA SER A 223 -1.63 10.36 4.59
C SER A 223 -3.09 10.14 4.95
N THR A 224 -3.75 11.15 5.50
CA THR A 224 -5.17 11.09 5.88
C THR A 224 -5.98 11.98 4.94
N VAL A 225 -6.68 11.37 3.97
CA VAL A 225 -7.53 12.08 3.02
C VAL A 225 -8.98 11.95 3.45
N ALA A 226 -9.49 13.02 4.05
CA ALA A 226 -10.83 13.11 4.65
C ALA A 226 -11.12 12.02 5.70
N ASN A 227 -11.62 10.87 5.25
CA ASN A 227 -12.04 9.74 6.09
C ASN A 227 -11.13 8.50 5.94
N TYR A 228 -10.16 8.54 5.03
CA TYR A 228 -9.25 7.44 4.74
C TYR A 228 -7.85 7.69 5.27
N ASP A 229 -7.23 6.66 5.83
CA ASP A 229 -5.85 6.68 6.31
C ASP A 229 -5.00 5.71 5.46
N TYR A 230 -4.01 6.25 4.76
CA TYR A 230 -3.10 5.56 3.86
C TYR A 230 -1.73 5.41 4.51
N ILE A 231 -1.40 4.23 5.04
CA ILE A 231 -0.05 3.95 5.54
C ILE A 231 0.80 3.43 4.37
N VAL A 232 1.78 4.25 3.94
CA VAL A 232 2.64 4.01 2.78
C VAL A 232 4.02 3.56 3.25
N ASP A 233 4.31 2.27 3.10
CA ASP A 233 5.60 1.64 3.42
C ASP A 233 6.41 1.31 2.16
N TRP A 234 7.64 1.81 2.10
CA TRP A 234 8.70 1.34 1.21
C TRP A 234 9.66 0.46 2.02
N GLU A 235 9.67 -0.84 1.75
CA GLU A 235 10.47 -1.82 2.49
C GLU A 235 11.60 -2.38 1.61
N PHE A 236 12.84 -2.30 2.10
CA PHE A 236 14.04 -2.83 1.46
C PHE A 236 14.54 -4.05 2.24
N THR A 237 14.87 -5.14 1.54
CA THR A 237 15.31 -6.40 2.17
C THR A 237 16.79 -6.69 1.94
N GLN A 238 17.38 -7.50 2.83
CA GLN A 238 18.74 -8.03 2.65
C GLN A 238 18.89 -8.90 1.39
N SER A 239 17.80 -9.51 0.93
CA SER A 239 17.73 -10.31 -0.30
C SER A 239 17.72 -9.49 -1.60
N GLY A 240 17.76 -8.15 -1.52
CA GLY A 240 17.70 -7.27 -2.70
C GLY A 240 16.27 -7.07 -3.23
N SER A 241 15.23 -7.37 -2.45
CA SER A 241 13.85 -7.05 -2.82
C SER A 241 13.47 -5.65 -2.35
N ILE A 242 12.63 -4.98 -3.15
CA ILE A 242 11.88 -3.78 -2.75
C ILE A 242 10.42 -4.23 -2.65
N ARG A 243 9.81 -4.08 -1.48
CA ARG A 243 8.42 -4.44 -1.17
C ARG A 243 7.63 -3.15 -0.95
N LEU A 244 6.62 -2.93 -1.78
CA LEU A 244 5.72 -1.77 -1.67
C LEU A 244 4.46 -2.22 -0.94
N LYS A 245 4.09 -1.53 0.14
CA LYS A 245 2.86 -1.82 0.88
C LYS A 245 2.12 -0.52 1.13
N VAL A 246 0.88 -0.44 0.68
CA VAL A 246 -0.07 0.57 1.16
C VAL A 246 -1.16 -0.15 1.90
N GLN A 247 -1.34 0.21 3.16
CA GLN A 247 -2.37 -0.31 4.03
C GLN A 247 -3.46 0.77 4.12
N THR A 248 -4.65 0.50 3.56
CA THR A 248 -5.77 1.47 3.42
C THR A 248 -6.84 1.21 4.48
N TYR A 249 -6.83 2.00 5.55
CA TYR A 249 -7.52 1.61 6.77
C TYR A 249 -9.05 1.92 6.74
N HIS A 250 -9.91 0.97 7.19
CA HIS A 250 -11.37 1.07 7.49
C HIS A 250 -11.80 0.48 8.86
N ILE A 251 -12.46 1.23 9.76
CA ILE A 251 -13.11 0.79 11.02
C ILE A 251 -14.50 0.23 10.66
N CYS A 252 -14.53 -1.04 10.28
CA CYS A 252 -15.78 -1.81 10.21
C CYS A 252 -15.52 -3.27 10.61
N VAL A 253 -15.99 -3.66 11.80
CA VAL A 253 -15.80 -5.01 12.35
C VAL A 253 -16.54 -6.10 11.54
N VAL A 254 -17.45 -5.70 10.64
CA VAL A 254 -18.36 -6.61 9.92
C VAL A 254 -17.69 -7.30 8.70
N CYS A 255 -16.68 -6.70 8.07
CA CYS A 255 -16.05 -7.26 6.86
C CYS A 255 -14.95 -8.31 7.14
N CYS A 256 -14.39 -8.38 8.35
CA CYS A 256 -13.18 -9.18 8.63
C CYS A 256 -13.36 -10.71 8.72
N LEU A 257 -14.53 -11.27 8.39
CA LEU A 257 -14.84 -12.68 8.64
C LEU A 257 -14.41 -13.66 7.53
N TRP A 258 -14.04 -13.18 6.34
CA TRP A 258 -13.61 -14.02 5.21
C TRP A 258 -12.44 -13.41 4.43
N LEU A 259 -11.19 -13.72 4.83
CA LEU A 259 -10.05 -14.05 3.95
C LEU A 259 -8.72 -14.03 4.74
N VAL A 260 -8.27 -15.22 5.16
CA VAL A 260 -6.88 -15.45 5.57
C VAL A 260 -6.15 -16.06 4.37
N LEU A 261 -5.32 -15.27 3.67
CA LEU A 261 -4.36 -15.79 2.70
C LEU A 261 -3.12 -14.89 2.64
N VAL A 262 -1.97 -15.49 2.87
CA VAL A 262 -0.67 -14.81 2.93
C VAL A 262 -0.12 -14.61 1.51
N ASN A 263 0.12 -13.37 1.08
CA ASN A 263 1.40 -12.90 0.51
C ASN A 263 1.35 -11.45 -0.04
N LEU A 264 2.13 -10.57 0.59
CA LEU A 264 3.02 -9.57 -0.03
C LEU A 264 2.54 -8.47 -1.01
N ILE A 265 1.26 -8.08 -0.95
CA ILE A 265 0.91 -6.70 -0.58
C ILE A 265 0.00 -6.87 0.63
N LEU A 266 0.19 -6.06 1.67
CA LEU A 266 -0.74 -6.03 2.79
C LEU A 266 -1.58 -4.75 2.63
N VAL A 267 -2.89 -4.92 2.43
CA VAL A 267 -3.88 -3.85 2.59
C VAL A 267 -4.66 -4.17 3.86
N GLY A 268 -4.51 -3.38 4.93
CA GLY A 268 -5.16 -3.57 6.24
C GLY A 268 -6.10 -2.41 6.63
N LEU A 269 -6.97 -2.60 7.66
CA LEU A 269 -8.27 -1.90 7.85
C LEU A 269 -8.58 -1.32 9.29
N THR A 270 -8.55 0.02 9.53
CA THR A 270 -9.04 0.85 10.70
C THR A 270 -9.14 2.42 10.50
N GLY A 271 -9.70 2.99 9.41
CA GLY A 271 -9.98 4.44 9.14
C GLY A 271 -11.49 4.73 9.07
N LEU A 272 -11.98 5.96 9.06
CA LEU A 272 -13.42 6.19 9.28
C LEU A 272 -14.27 5.77 8.05
N LEU A 273 -15.16 4.78 8.24
CA LEU A 273 -16.09 4.37 7.19
C LEU A 273 -17.00 5.56 6.85
N LYS A 274 -16.93 6.01 5.59
CA LYS A 274 -17.89 6.96 5.05
C LYS A 274 -19.20 6.25 4.79
N VAL A 275 -20.28 6.70 5.42
CA VAL A 275 -21.59 6.07 5.31
C VAL A 275 -22.60 7.00 4.66
N ARG A 276 -23.63 6.39 4.06
CA ARG A 276 -24.86 7.03 3.57
C ARG A 276 -25.96 6.88 4.62
N GLY A 277 -26.72 7.96 4.83
CA GLY A 277 -27.91 7.93 5.70
C GLY A 277 -29.06 7.17 5.04
N SER A 278 -29.79 6.38 5.81
CA SER A 278 -30.89 5.55 5.32
C SER A 278 -32.11 5.55 6.24
N VAL A 279 -33.27 5.17 5.71
CA VAL A 279 -34.48 4.95 6.52
C VAL A 279 -34.47 3.60 7.24
N TYR A 280 -33.60 2.68 6.83
CA TYR A 280 -33.57 1.30 7.30
C TYR A 280 -32.93 1.16 8.68
N THR A 281 -33.57 0.40 9.56
CA THR A 281 -33.00 0.00 10.86
C THR A 281 -32.58 -1.47 10.89
N HIS A 282 -33.12 -2.29 9.98
CA HIS A 282 -32.87 -3.74 9.92
C HIS A 282 -32.73 -4.20 8.46
N MET A 283 -31.96 -5.27 8.23
CA MET A 283 -31.66 -5.80 6.88
C MET A 283 -32.88 -6.34 6.13
N ASP A 284 -33.90 -6.82 6.84
CA ASP A 284 -35.14 -7.37 6.27
C ASP A 284 -36.07 -6.29 5.67
N GLN A 285 -35.78 -5.01 5.92
CA GLN A 285 -36.49 -3.87 5.35
C GLN A 285 -36.00 -3.51 3.94
N ILE A 286 -34.87 -4.09 3.49
CA ILE A 286 -34.25 -3.80 2.20
C ILE A 286 -34.80 -4.79 1.16
N SER A 287 -35.74 -4.33 0.33
CA SER A 287 -36.39 -5.11 -0.74
C SER A 287 -35.69 -5.03 -2.10
N ASP A 288 -35.02 -3.91 -2.36
CA ASP A 288 -34.48 -3.53 -3.66
C ASP A 288 -32.94 -3.48 -3.65
N GLU A 289 -32.32 -3.23 -4.81
CA GLU A 289 -30.87 -3.07 -4.88
C GLU A 289 -30.42 -1.81 -4.12
N GLU A 290 -29.56 -2.01 -3.13
CA GLU A 290 -28.94 -0.95 -2.35
C GLU A 290 -27.42 -0.97 -2.58
N TYR A 291 -26.84 0.21 -2.82
CA TYR A 291 -25.44 0.37 -3.27
C TYR A 291 -24.40 0.22 -2.14
N GLY A 292 -24.73 -0.55 -1.11
CA GLY A 292 -24.00 -0.68 0.13
C GLY A 292 -24.41 -1.89 0.96
N ILE A 293 -24.06 -1.85 2.25
CA ILE A 293 -24.50 -2.80 3.28
C ILE A 293 -24.97 -1.98 4.48
N LEU A 294 -26.09 -2.34 5.11
CA LEU A 294 -26.51 -1.73 6.38
C LEU A 294 -25.55 -2.18 7.49
N VAL A 295 -24.73 -1.27 8.00
CA VAL A 295 -23.70 -1.56 9.02
C VAL A 295 -24.15 -1.17 10.44
N ALA A 296 -25.14 -0.29 10.55
CA ALA A 296 -25.85 0.07 11.78
C ALA A 296 -27.24 0.62 11.43
N GLU A 297 -28.07 0.90 12.44
CA GLU A 297 -29.35 1.61 12.24
C GLU A 297 -29.14 2.90 11.43
N ASN A 298 -29.97 3.12 10.40
CA ASN A 298 -29.94 4.27 9.51
C ASN A 298 -28.63 4.48 8.73
N THR A 299 -27.75 3.47 8.68
CA THR A 299 -26.34 3.64 8.31
C THR A 299 -25.90 2.61 7.26
N ILE A 300 -25.73 3.05 6.02
CA ILE A 300 -25.26 2.21 4.90
C ILE A 300 -23.79 2.48 4.63
N GLY A 301 -22.94 1.45 4.67
CA GLY A 301 -21.59 1.50 4.13
C GLY A 301 -21.63 1.36 2.60
N SER A 302 -21.45 2.46 1.88
CA SER A 302 -21.50 2.48 0.41
C SER A 302 -20.33 1.72 -0.21
N ARG A 303 -20.61 0.88 -1.22
CA ARG A 303 -19.59 0.11 -1.95
C ARG A 303 -18.68 1.07 -2.73
N HIS A 304 -17.38 0.82 -2.66
CA HIS A 304 -16.35 1.59 -3.36
C HIS A 304 -15.07 0.76 -3.50
N ASP A 305 -14.26 1.10 -4.49
CA ASP A 305 -12.93 0.49 -4.70
C ASP A 305 -11.81 1.45 -4.27
N HIS A 306 -10.59 0.92 -4.10
CA HIS A 306 -9.35 1.71 -4.00
C HIS A 306 -8.36 1.22 -5.05
N PHE A 307 -8.16 1.98 -6.12
CA PHE A 307 -7.15 1.70 -7.14
C PHE A 307 -5.91 2.55 -6.88
N LEU A 308 -4.73 1.93 -6.79
CA LEU A 308 -3.46 2.63 -6.57
C LEU A 308 -2.54 2.44 -7.78
N THR A 309 -2.06 3.54 -8.33
CA THR A 309 -1.11 3.53 -9.46
C THR A 309 0.27 3.95 -8.96
N TYR A 310 1.29 3.13 -9.20
CA TYR A 310 2.69 3.47 -8.92
C TYR A 310 3.39 3.92 -10.20
N HIS A 311 4.22 4.95 -10.08
CA HIS A 311 5.27 5.23 -11.05
C HIS A 311 6.55 4.54 -10.58
N LEU A 312 7.11 3.64 -11.41
CA LEU A 312 8.34 2.89 -11.12
C LEU A 312 9.29 3.02 -12.30
N ASP A 313 10.20 3.99 -12.21
CA ASP A 313 11.24 4.26 -13.20
C ASP A 313 12.45 3.35 -12.92
N LEU A 314 12.54 2.24 -13.66
CA LEU A 314 13.49 1.16 -13.40
C LEU A 314 14.74 1.26 -14.29
N ASP A 315 15.88 1.49 -13.63
CA ASP A 315 17.22 1.57 -14.23
C ASP A 315 18.02 0.30 -13.85
N ILE A 316 17.56 -0.88 -14.28
CA ILE A 316 18.21 -2.14 -13.88
C ILE A 316 19.64 -2.18 -14.42
N ASP A 317 20.64 -1.98 -13.56
CA ASP A 317 22.06 -1.93 -13.92
C ASP A 317 22.37 -0.91 -15.06
N GLY A 318 21.56 0.15 -15.13
CA GLY A 318 21.58 1.24 -16.13
C GLY A 318 20.29 1.37 -16.95
N GLU A 319 20.12 2.50 -17.66
CA GLU A 319 18.88 2.93 -18.35
C GLU A 319 18.40 2.02 -19.50
N ALA A 320 19.31 1.32 -20.18
CA ALA A 320 18.99 0.54 -21.37
C ALA A 320 18.28 -0.79 -21.02
N ASN A 321 16.99 -0.72 -20.73
CA ASN A 321 16.16 -1.83 -20.23
C ASN A 321 15.21 -2.42 -21.29
N SER A 322 14.51 -3.49 -20.94
CA SER A 322 13.48 -4.15 -21.77
C SER A 322 12.50 -4.92 -20.90
N PHE A 323 11.22 -4.89 -21.26
CA PHE A 323 10.17 -5.65 -20.59
C PHE A 323 9.92 -6.99 -21.31
N LEU A 324 9.94 -8.08 -20.54
CA LEU A 324 9.66 -9.44 -21.00
C LEU A 324 8.42 -10.01 -20.29
N LYS A 325 7.56 -10.67 -21.07
CA LYS A 325 6.51 -11.56 -20.58
C LYS A 325 7.00 -13.00 -20.73
N LEU A 326 7.03 -13.74 -19.63
CA LEU A 326 7.50 -15.14 -19.56
C LEU A 326 6.29 -16.05 -19.30
N THR A 327 5.64 -16.51 -20.37
CA THR A 327 4.41 -17.31 -20.29
C THR A 327 4.72 -18.79 -20.06
N LEU A 328 4.08 -19.41 -19.07
CA LEU A 328 4.15 -20.85 -18.82
C LEU A 328 3.21 -21.61 -19.77
N GLN A 329 3.76 -22.38 -20.70
CA GLN A 329 2.99 -23.16 -21.67
C GLN A 329 3.13 -24.67 -21.43
N MET A 330 2.01 -25.36 -21.22
CA MET A 330 1.96 -26.82 -21.16
C MET A 330 2.24 -27.44 -22.53
N THR A 331 3.30 -28.25 -22.60
CA THR A 331 3.72 -29.02 -23.77
C THR A 331 3.45 -30.51 -23.53
N LYS A 332 2.86 -31.20 -24.51
CA LYS A 332 2.74 -32.67 -24.50
C LYS A 332 4.06 -33.31 -24.94
N VAL A 333 4.39 -34.46 -24.37
CA VAL A 333 5.54 -35.28 -24.80
C VAL A 333 5.01 -36.47 -25.59
N ASP A 334 5.77 -36.95 -26.57
CA ASP A 334 5.49 -38.23 -27.21
C ASP A 334 5.75 -39.38 -26.21
N ALA A 335 4.88 -40.38 -26.19
CA ALA A 335 5.06 -41.57 -25.36
C ALA A 335 6.31 -42.39 -25.72
N GLN A 336 6.86 -42.20 -26.92
CA GLN A 336 8.14 -42.79 -27.36
C GLN A 336 9.36 -42.07 -26.77
N GLU A 337 9.26 -40.76 -26.47
CA GLU A 337 10.36 -39.97 -25.90
C GLU A 337 10.40 -40.02 -24.37
N SER A 338 9.26 -40.10 -23.70
CA SER A 338 9.19 -40.12 -22.24
C SER A 338 7.95 -40.81 -21.69
N PRO A 339 8.04 -41.51 -20.55
CA PRO A 339 6.87 -41.94 -19.79
C PRO A 339 6.08 -40.77 -19.18
N ARG A 340 6.65 -39.55 -19.10
CA ARG A 340 5.89 -38.34 -18.73
C ARG A 340 5.05 -37.87 -19.92
N ARG A 341 3.75 -37.67 -19.71
CA ARG A 341 2.81 -37.22 -20.75
C ARG A 341 2.92 -35.73 -21.10
N SER A 342 3.45 -34.91 -20.19
CA SER A 342 3.56 -33.46 -20.36
C SER A 342 4.59 -32.82 -19.42
N TYR A 343 4.94 -31.57 -19.74
CA TYR A 343 5.75 -30.65 -18.95
C TYR A 343 5.36 -29.22 -19.32
N TRP A 344 5.80 -28.21 -18.57
CA TRP A 344 5.68 -26.81 -18.99
C TRP A 344 7.00 -26.30 -19.58
N LYS A 345 6.89 -25.34 -20.51
CA LYS A 345 7.99 -24.51 -21.03
C LYS A 345 7.73 -23.06 -20.68
N VAL A 346 8.79 -22.26 -20.60
CA VAL A 346 8.69 -20.79 -20.58
C VAL A 346 8.82 -20.28 -22.02
N ILE A 347 7.83 -19.52 -22.48
CA ILE A 347 7.92 -18.74 -23.70
C ILE A 347 8.23 -17.29 -23.31
N SER A 348 9.36 -16.78 -23.79
CA SER A 348 9.83 -15.42 -23.51
C SER A 348 9.48 -14.47 -24.66
N GLU A 349 8.59 -13.53 -24.41
CA GLU A 349 8.16 -12.51 -25.37
C GLU A 349 8.67 -11.13 -24.92
N LYS A 350 9.42 -10.43 -25.78
CA LYS A 350 9.84 -9.05 -25.53
C LYS A 350 8.77 -8.08 -26.04
N ALA A 351 8.28 -7.20 -25.17
CA ALA A 351 7.49 -6.04 -25.58
C ALA A 351 8.34 -5.12 -26.49
N LYS A 352 7.81 -4.75 -27.66
CA LYS A 352 8.46 -3.87 -28.64
C LYS A 352 7.85 -2.47 -28.61
N THR A 353 6.60 -2.36 -28.19
CA THR A 353 5.80 -1.15 -28.08
C THR A 353 5.14 -1.08 -26.71
N GLU A 354 4.66 0.11 -26.33
CA GLU A 354 3.90 0.32 -25.09
C GLU A 354 2.62 -0.53 -25.04
N SER A 355 1.97 -0.76 -26.19
CA SER A 355 0.78 -1.60 -26.29
C SER A 355 1.05 -3.04 -25.91
N ASP A 356 2.22 -3.59 -26.26
CA ASP A 356 2.62 -4.95 -25.89
C ASP A 356 2.83 -5.11 -24.37
N ALA A 357 3.13 -4.01 -23.67
CA ALA A 357 3.37 -3.98 -22.23
C ALA A 357 2.09 -3.80 -21.39
N ARG A 358 0.91 -3.68 -22.02
CA ARG A 358 -0.39 -3.56 -21.33
C ARG A 358 -0.88 -4.92 -20.84
N ILE A 359 -0.41 -5.35 -19.67
CA ILE A 359 -0.71 -6.67 -19.12
C ILE A 359 -1.97 -6.67 -18.24
N ARG A 360 -2.96 -7.52 -18.55
CA ARG A 360 -4.04 -7.89 -17.64
C ARG A 360 -3.65 -9.14 -16.84
N LEU A 361 -3.33 -8.94 -15.57
CA LEU A 361 -2.96 -10.03 -14.66
C LEU A 361 -4.09 -11.07 -14.52
N GLY A 362 -3.72 -12.34 -14.41
CA GLY A 362 -4.65 -13.45 -14.18
C GLY A 362 -5.32 -14.04 -15.42
N LEU A 363 -5.07 -13.52 -16.64
CA LEU A 363 -5.45 -14.20 -17.88
C LEU A 363 -4.54 -15.40 -18.19
N ASP A 364 -3.22 -15.18 -18.12
CA ASP A 364 -2.19 -16.18 -18.35
C ASP A 364 -1.39 -16.44 -17.07
N GLN A 365 -0.86 -17.65 -16.92
CA GLN A 365 0.27 -17.89 -16.01
C GLN A 365 1.55 -17.35 -16.65
N ALA A 366 1.87 -16.09 -16.38
CA ALA A 366 3.07 -15.43 -16.89
C ALA A 366 3.82 -14.69 -15.79
N GLU A 367 5.16 -14.77 -15.82
CA GLU A 367 6.02 -13.89 -15.05
C GLU A 367 6.35 -12.63 -15.88
N LEU A 368 6.46 -11.48 -15.21
CA LEU A 368 6.78 -10.20 -15.84
C LEU A 368 8.16 -9.77 -15.39
N LEU A 369 9.07 -9.44 -16.32
CA LEU A 369 10.48 -9.22 -16.00
C LEU A 369 11.02 -7.97 -16.70
N PHE A 370 11.56 -7.04 -15.92
CA PHE A 370 12.36 -5.92 -16.42
C PHE A 370 13.82 -6.38 -16.46
N VAL A 371 14.45 -6.33 -17.63
CA VAL A 371 15.83 -6.81 -17.84
C VAL A 371 16.71 -5.74 -18.48
N ASN A 372 18.01 -5.84 -18.22
CA ASN A 372 19.01 -5.11 -18.99
C ASN A 372 19.69 -6.07 -20.00
N PRO A 373 19.33 -6.05 -21.30
CA PRO A 373 19.85 -6.99 -22.29
C PRO A 373 21.37 -6.88 -22.52
N SER A 374 22.00 -5.78 -22.10
CA SER A 374 23.46 -5.58 -22.20
C SER A 374 24.24 -6.20 -21.03
N LYS A 375 23.57 -6.58 -19.94
CA LYS A 375 24.20 -7.04 -18.69
C LYS A 375 23.85 -8.50 -18.44
N ARG A 376 24.88 -9.32 -18.20
CA ARG A 376 24.73 -10.76 -17.95
C ARG A 376 25.39 -11.19 -16.64
N THR A 377 24.84 -12.24 -16.04
CA THR A 377 25.49 -12.97 -14.96
C THR A 377 26.68 -13.77 -15.51
N ARG A 378 27.53 -14.31 -14.61
CA ARG A 378 28.69 -15.14 -14.98
C ARG A 378 28.36 -16.34 -15.88
N VAL A 379 27.13 -16.84 -15.81
CA VAL A 379 26.64 -17.99 -16.61
C VAL A 379 25.84 -17.57 -17.85
N GLY A 380 25.76 -16.26 -18.16
CA GLY A 380 25.15 -15.74 -19.38
C GLY A 380 23.68 -15.31 -19.28
N ASN A 381 23.00 -15.56 -18.14
CA ASN A 381 21.62 -15.11 -17.93
C ASN A 381 21.54 -13.58 -17.92
N THR A 382 20.51 -13.00 -18.50
CA THR A 382 20.26 -11.55 -18.46
C THR A 382 19.93 -11.11 -17.04
N ILE A 383 20.48 -9.97 -16.59
CA ILE A 383 20.15 -9.38 -15.30
C ILE A 383 18.77 -8.71 -15.37
N GLY A 384 17.95 -8.87 -14.32
CA GLY A 384 16.60 -8.32 -14.27
C GLY A 384 15.97 -8.32 -12.88
N TYR A 385 14.84 -7.61 -12.75
CA TYR A 385 13.93 -7.61 -11.61
C TYR A 385 12.53 -8.04 -12.03
N ARG A 386 11.86 -8.82 -11.18
CA ARG A 386 10.51 -9.36 -11.41
C ARG A 386 9.51 -8.67 -10.49
N PRO A 387 8.63 -7.76 -10.96
CA PRO A 387 7.46 -7.36 -10.20
C PRO A 387 6.58 -8.58 -9.89
N THR A 388 6.24 -8.75 -8.61
CA THR A 388 5.29 -9.76 -8.14
C THR A 388 4.08 -9.05 -7.54
N ALA A 389 2.96 -9.07 -8.25
CA ALA A 389 1.70 -8.54 -7.74
C ALA A 389 0.96 -9.61 -6.93
N SER A 390 0.46 -9.24 -5.75
CA SER A 390 -0.54 -10.02 -5.03
C SER A 390 -1.94 -9.56 -5.42
N ARG A 391 -2.85 -10.51 -5.63
CA ARG A 391 -4.28 -10.18 -5.79
C ARG A 391 -4.95 -10.25 -4.43
N ILE A 392 -5.18 -9.09 -3.82
CA ILE A 392 -6.12 -8.98 -2.70
C ILE A 392 -7.50 -8.78 -3.35
N LEU A 393 -8.41 -9.71 -3.06
CA LEU A 393 -9.84 -9.48 -3.20
C LEU A 393 -10.31 -9.12 -1.79
N CYS A 394 -10.95 -7.97 -1.62
CA CYS A 394 -11.65 -7.59 -0.40
C CYS A 394 -13.13 -7.97 -0.50
#